data_AF-A0A954S4A5-F1
#
_entry.id   AF-A0A954S4A5-F1
#
_cell.length_a   1.000
_cell.length_b   1.000
_cell.length_c   1.000
_cell.angle_alpha   90.00
_cell.angle_beta   90.00
_cell.angle_gamma   90.00
#
_symmetry.space_group_name_H-M   'P 1'
#
loop_
_entity.id
_entity.type
_entity.pdbx_description
1 polymer ?
#
loop_
_entity_poly.entity_id
_entity_poly.type
_entity_poly.pdbx_seq_one_letter_code
_entity_poly.pdbx_strand_id
1 'polypeptide(L)'
;MELITGQAVRLACRAGDWTGPTSGLAPSFAQANLVILPREFASDFLLFCQRNPKPCPLLEVIDAGDPVPKLFASGADLRTDLPKYRIWQNGELTAEPESIIEHWREDLVSFLIGCSFTFESALLQAGVPVRHIAENVNVPMYRTNIPCQPAGVFHGNM
;
A
#
# COMPACT_ATOMS: atom_id res chain seq x y z
N MET A 1 20.98 -10.70 1.46
CA MET A 1 19.93 -11.74 1.31
C MET A 1 19.10 -11.33 0.09
N GLU A 2 18.98 -12.16 -0.93
CA GLU A 2 18.19 -11.78 -2.13
C GLU A 2 16.69 -11.86 -1.79
N LEU A 3 16.03 -10.71 -1.69
CA LEU A 3 14.59 -10.60 -1.37
C LEU A 3 13.74 -10.80 -2.62
N ILE A 4 13.73 -12.04 -3.13
CA ILE A 4 13.15 -12.39 -4.45
C ILE A 4 11.70 -12.89 -4.41
N THR A 5 11.14 -13.15 -3.23
CA THR A 5 9.72 -13.55 -3.08
C THR A 5 8.98 -12.57 -2.17
N GLY A 6 7.66 -12.45 -2.37
CA GLY A 6 6.83 -11.60 -1.51
C GLY A 6 6.90 -12.01 -0.04
N GLN A 7 6.98 -13.32 0.26
CA GLN A 7 7.13 -13.81 1.62
C GLN A 7 8.48 -13.39 2.24
N ALA A 8 9.58 -13.51 1.50
CA ALA A 8 10.91 -13.14 2.00
C ALA A 8 10.97 -11.63 2.33
N VAL A 9 10.42 -10.78 1.46
CA VAL A 9 10.33 -9.33 1.71
C VAL A 9 9.55 -9.04 2.99
N ARG A 10 8.36 -9.63 3.14
CA ARG A 10 7.51 -9.42 4.32
C ARG A 10 8.19 -9.87 5.62
N LEU A 11 8.87 -11.01 5.60
CA LEU A 11 9.60 -11.50 6.79
C LEU A 11 10.79 -10.61 7.13
N ALA A 12 11.50 -10.08 6.13
CA ALA A 12 12.59 -9.13 6.37
C ALA A 12 12.08 -7.80 6.94
N CYS A 13 10.93 -7.30 6.46
CA CYS A 13 10.28 -6.12 7.04
C CYS A 13 9.86 -6.37 8.50
N ARG A 14 9.20 -7.51 8.75
CA ARG A 14 8.77 -7.93 10.10
C ARG A 14 9.93 -8.03 11.09
N ALA A 15 11.10 -8.47 10.64
CA ALA A 15 12.30 -8.58 11.47
C ALA A 15 13.02 -7.23 11.67
N GLY A 16 12.66 -6.18 10.92
CA GLY A 16 13.40 -4.92 10.88
C GLY A 16 14.67 -4.97 10.02
N ASP A 17 14.92 -6.07 9.30
CA ASP A 17 16.07 -6.25 8.41
C ASP A 17 15.95 -5.42 7.12
N TRP A 18 14.73 -4.99 6.76
CA TRP A 18 14.47 -4.13 5.61
C TRP A 18 13.46 -3.02 5.92
N THR A 19 13.92 -1.77 5.90
CA THR A 19 13.10 -0.56 6.16
C THR A 19 13.12 0.42 4.97
N GLY A 20 13.73 0.02 3.85
CA GLY A 20 13.87 0.82 2.64
C GLY A 20 12.71 0.64 1.64
N PRO A 21 12.81 1.29 0.46
CA PRO A 21 11.86 1.11 -0.63
C PRO A 21 11.69 -0.36 -1.05
N THR A 22 10.50 -0.73 -1.52
CA THR A 22 10.22 -2.10 -2.01
C THR A 22 10.34 -2.25 -3.52
N SER A 23 10.59 -1.15 -4.25
CA SER A 23 10.78 -1.18 -5.71
C SER A 23 11.92 -2.11 -6.10
N GLY A 24 11.68 -2.98 -7.07
CA GLY A 24 12.65 -3.98 -7.53
C GLY A 24 12.78 -5.22 -6.64
N LEU A 25 12.14 -5.26 -5.46
CA LEU A 25 12.07 -6.48 -4.64
C LEU A 25 10.93 -7.39 -5.09
N ALA A 26 11.05 -8.69 -4.81
CA ALA A 26 10.08 -9.71 -5.18
C ALA A 26 9.60 -9.59 -6.64
N PRO A 27 10.52 -9.68 -7.63
CA PRO A 27 10.16 -9.50 -9.03
C PRO A 27 9.08 -10.50 -9.44
N SER A 28 8.15 -10.06 -10.29
CA SER A 28 6.97 -10.83 -10.74
C SER A 28 5.85 -11.00 -9.71
N PHE A 29 5.96 -10.45 -8.50
CA PHE A 29 4.85 -10.38 -7.56
C PHE A 29 4.20 -8.99 -7.61
N ALA A 30 2.87 -8.95 -7.47
CA ALA A 30 2.17 -7.69 -7.26
C ALA A 30 2.54 -7.11 -5.90
N GLN A 31 2.76 -5.79 -5.86
CA GLN A 31 2.85 -5.01 -4.63
C GLN A 31 1.58 -4.16 -4.51
N ALA A 32 1.19 -3.83 -3.29
CA ALA A 32 -0.01 -3.06 -3.00
C ALA A 32 0.31 -1.90 -2.06
N ASN A 33 -0.43 -0.80 -2.22
CA ASN A 33 -0.55 0.24 -1.22
C ASN A 33 -1.52 -0.19 -0.12
N LEU A 34 -1.35 0.36 1.07
CA LEU A 34 -2.16 0.03 2.24
C LEU A 34 -2.83 1.29 2.80
N VAL A 35 -4.14 1.23 3.01
CA VAL A 35 -4.91 2.22 3.77
C VAL A 35 -5.65 1.48 4.89
N ILE A 36 -5.53 1.97 6.12
CA ILE A 36 -6.22 1.39 7.29
C ILE A 36 -7.00 2.50 7.97
N LEU A 37 -8.29 2.29 8.16
CA LEU A 37 -9.21 3.32 8.65
C LEU A 37 -10.19 2.75 9.68
N PRO A 38 -10.67 3.57 10.63
CA PRO A 38 -11.80 3.21 11.48
C PRO A 38 -13.00 2.74 10.67
N ARG A 39 -13.74 1.74 11.17
CA ARG A 39 -14.91 1.14 10.50
C ARG A 39 -15.96 2.17 10.08
N GLU A 40 -16.13 3.23 10.87
CA GLU A 40 -17.07 4.32 10.55
C GLU A 40 -16.79 4.99 9.19
N PHE A 41 -15.53 5.04 8.75
CA PHE A 41 -15.13 5.62 7.47
C PHE A 41 -15.00 4.58 6.35
N ALA A 42 -15.05 3.28 6.67
CA ALA A 42 -14.77 2.22 5.72
C ALA A 42 -15.75 2.20 4.54
N SER A 43 -17.05 2.44 4.80
CA SER A 43 -18.07 2.47 3.74
C SER A 43 -17.87 3.63 2.76
N ASP A 44 -17.55 4.81 3.29
CA ASP A 44 -17.27 6.00 2.47
C ASP A 44 -16.01 5.79 1.62
N PHE A 45 -14.96 5.19 2.20
CA PHE A 45 -13.72 4.91 1.48
C PHE A 45 -13.90 3.82 0.42
N LEU A 46 -14.67 2.77 0.72
CA LEU A 46 -15.01 1.74 -0.26
C LEU A 46 -15.75 2.34 -1.47
N LEU A 47 -16.73 3.21 -1.23
CA LEU A 47 -17.44 3.93 -2.28
C LEU A 47 -16.51 4.89 -3.04
N PHE A 48 -15.57 5.53 -2.34
CA PHE A 48 -14.55 6.38 -2.96
C PHE A 48 -13.69 5.58 -3.94
N CYS A 49 -13.19 4.40 -3.54
CA CYS A 49 -12.44 3.51 -4.42
C CYS A 49 -13.28 3.03 -5.62
N GLN A 50 -14.55 2.66 -5.39
CA GLN A 50 -15.46 2.22 -6.44
C GLN A 50 -15.72 3.33 -7.49
N ARG A 51 -15.87 4.59 -7.05
CA ARG A 51 -16.07 5.75 -7.94
C ARG A 51 -14.79 6.16 -8.66
N ASN A 52 -13.63 5.85 -8.08
CA ASN A 52 -12.32 6.24 -8.58
C ASN A 52 -11.39 5.04 -8.83
N PRO A 53 -11.79 4.07 -9.69
CA PRO A 53 -11.07 2.79 -9.82
C PRO A 53 -9.69 2.93 -10.48
N LYS A 54 -9.43 4.04 -11.19
CA LYS A 54 -8.12 4.32 -11.81
C LYS A 54 -7.08 4.75 -10.76
N PRO A 55 -7.32 5.80 -9.95
CA PRO A 55 -6.38 6.19 -8.89
C PRO A 55 -6.48 5.29 -7.64
N CYS A 56 -7.59 4.60 -7.42
CA CYS A 56 -7.80 3.73 -6.25
C CYS A 56 -8.26 2.31 -6.67
N PRO A 57 -7.44 1.55 -7.41
CA PRO A 57 -7.79 0.20 -7.83
C PRO A 57 -7.81 -0.75 -6.63
N LEU A 58 -8.99 -1.02 -6.07
CA LEU A 58 -9.14 -1.86 -4.88
C LEU A 58 -8.85 -3.34 -5.21
N LEU A 59 -7.96 -3.96 -4.45
CA LEU A 59 -7.62 -5.38 -4.55
C LEU A 59 -8.39 -6.20 -3.52
N GLU A 60 -8.31 -5.81 -2.25
CA GLU A 60 -8.90 -6.56 -1.13
C GLU A 60 -9.30 -5.60 -0.01
N VAL A 61 -10.42 -5.90 0.64
CA VAL A 61 -10.84 -5.29 1.91
C VAL A 61 -10.73 -6.38 2.98
N ILE A 62 -10.00 -6.08 4.05
CA ILE A 62 -9.83 -6.97 5.19
C ILE A 62 -10.76 -6.49 6.31
N ASP A 63 -11.51 -7.42 6.88
CA ASP A 63 -12.50 -7.18 7.92
C ASP A 63 -11.92 -6.45 9.14
N ALA A 64 -12.78 -5.72 9.84
CA ALA A 64 -12.29 -4.89 10.94
C ALA A 64 -11.64 -5.71 12.06
N GLY A 65 -10.47 -5.27 12.49
CA GLY A 65 -9.65 -5.91 13.52
C GLY A 65 -8.76 -7.03 13.01
N ASP A 66 -9.03 -7.60 11.83
CA ASP A 66 -8.22 -8.67 11.25
C ASP A 66 -6.98 -8.09 10.54
N PRO A 67 -5.76 -8.45 10.97
CA PRO A 67 -4.54 -7.94 10.35
C PRO A 67 -4.07 -8.79 9.15
N VAL A 68 -4.77 -9.87 8.81
CA VAL A 68 -4.29 -10.87 7.85
C VAL A 68 -5.10 -10.83 6.55
N PRO A 69 -4.50 -10.43 5.40
CA PRO A 69 -5.12 -10.56 4.09
C PRO A 69 -5.40 -12.03 3.77
N LYS A 70 -6.54 -12.31 3.14
CA LYS A 70 -7.00 -13.66 2.83
C LYS A 70 -6.78 -14.03 1.36
N LEU A 71 -6.88 -13.07 0.45
CA LEU A 71 -6.83 -13.33 -0.99
C LEU A 71 -5.41 -13.23 -1.57
N PHE A 72 -4.69 -12.14 -1.28
CA PHE A 72 -3.41 -11.86 -1.97
C PHE A 72 -2.16 -12.27 -1.19
N ALA A 73 -2.25 -12.39 0.13
CA ALA A 73 -1.08 -12.65 0.98
C ALA A 73 -1.44 -13.44 2.25
N SER A 74 -2.05 -14.62 2.09
CA SER A 74 -2.39 -15.49 3.21
C SER A 74 -1.17 -15.74 4.12
N GLY A 75 -1.31 -15.41 5.42
CA GLY A 75 -0.23 -15.53 6.42
C GLY A 75 0.67 -14.29 6.58
N ALA A 76 0.39 -13.22 5.83
CA ALA A 76 0.95 -11.90 6.13
C ALA A 76 0.30 -11.29 7.38
N ASP A 77 1.01 -10.35 8.00
CA ASP A 77 0.50 -9.53 9.09
C ASP A 77 0.71 -8.04 8.75
N LEU A 78 -0.37 -7.34 8.41
CA LEU A 78 -0.35 -5.93 8.00
C LEU A 78 0.18 -4.98 9.08
N ARG A 79 0.37 -5.46 10.32
CA ARG A 79 0.92 -4.65 11.39
C ARG A 79 2.44 -4.56 11.37
N THR A 80 3.12 -5.50 10.69
CA THR A 80 4.58 -5.65 10.74
C THR A 80 5.24 -5.95 9.40
N ASP A 81 4.49 -6.41 8.39
CA ASP A 81 5.08 -6.94 7.15
C ASP A 81 5.40 -5.88 6.08
N LEU A 82 5.26 -4.60 6.41
CA LEU A 82 5.67 -3.48 5.58
C LEU A 82 6.89 -2.79 6.19
N PRO A 83 7.80 -2.24 5.37
CA PRO A 83 9.04 -1.65 5.87
C PRO A 83 8.83 -0.38 6.67
N LYS A 84 7.74 0.36 6.40
CA LYS A 84 7.42 1.63 7.05
C LYS A 84 5.94 1.97 6.88
N TYR A 85 5.38 2.62 7.89
CA TYR A 85 3.99 3.08 7.91
C TYR A 85 3.94 4.60 8.05
N ARG A 86 2.77 5.18 7.80
CA ARG A 86 2.46 6.58 8.07
C ARG A 86 1.20 6.67 8.92
N ILE A 87 1.32 7.28 10.09
CA ILE A 87 0.20 7.51 11.01
C ILE A 87 -0.34 8.90 10.78
N TRP A 88 -1.63 8.98 10.43
CA TRP A 88 -2.33 10.23 10.18
C TRP A 88 -3.34 10.48 11.29
N GLN A 89 -3.34 11.70 11.85
CA GLN A 89 -4.33 12.15 12.83
C GLN A 89 -4.81 13.54 12.44
N ASN A 90 -6.13 13.70 12.30
CA ASN A 90 -6.76 14.96 11.90
C ASN A 90 -6.17 15.56 10.61
N GLY A 91 -5.78 14.71 9.65
CA GLY A 91 -5.18 15.13 8.38
C GLY A 91 -3.68 15.40 8.40
N GLU A 92 -3.03 15.32 9.57
CA GLU A 92 -1.59 15.57 9.73
C GLU A 92 -0.81 14.28 9.94
N LEU A 93 0.41 14.21 9.39
CA LEU A 93 1.33 13.08 9.58
C LEU A 93 1.99 13.20 10.95
N THR A 94 1.72 12.27 11.86
CA THR A 94 2.21 12.35 13.25
C THR A 94 3.34 11.39 13.58
N ALA A 95 3.46 10.27 12.84
CA ALA A 95 4.53 9.30 13.04
C ALA A 95 4.78 8.47 11.77
N GLU A 96 5.97 7.90 11.67
CA GLU A 96 6.32 6.95 10.62
C GLU A 96 7.05 5.70 11.16
N PRO A 97 6.35 4.82 11.91
CA PRO A 97 6.97 3.66 12.53
C PRO A 97 7.22 2.52 11.54
N GLU A 98 8.01 1.53 11.96
CA GLU A 98 8.28 0.27 11.23
C GLU A 98 7.27 -0.84 11.59
N SER A 99 6.41 -0.59 12.59
CA SER A 99 5.32 -1.46 13.03
C SER A 99 4.17 -0.62 13.54
N ILE A 100 2.94 -1.11 13.38
CA ILE A 100 1.72 -0.46 13.87
C ILE A 100 0.98 -1.29 14.91
N ILE A 101 1.65 -2.28 15.54
CA ILE A 101 1.05 -3.07 16.63
C ILE A 101 0.47 -2.16 17.73
N GLU A 102 1.19 -1.12 18.13
CA GLU A 102 0.76 -0.17 19.17
C GLU A 102 -0.37 0.76 18.72
N HIS A 103 -0.57 0.91 17.41
CA HIS A 103 -1.64 1.73 16.83
C HIS A 103 -2.85 0.92 16.40
N TRP A 104 -2.76 -0.42 16.44
CA TRP A 104 -3.82 -1.30 15.97
C TRP A 104 -5.03 -1.29 16.90
N ARG A 105 -6.22 -1.35 16.32
CA ARG A 105 -7.49 -1.39 17.04
C ARG A 105 -8.45 -2.34 16.35
N GLU A 106 -9.38 -2.90 17.13
CA GLU A 106 -10.38 -3.87 16.64
C GLU A 106 -11.40 -3.28 15.65
N ASP A 107 -11.50 -1.95 15.58
CA ASP A 107 -12.41 -1.25 14.66
C ASP A 107 -11.76 -0.93 13.31
N LEU A 108 -10.48 -1.22 13.11
CA LEU A 108 -9.76 -0.84 11.90
C LEU A 108 -10.01 -1.79 10.73
N VAL A 109 -10.47 -1.26 9.60
CA VAL A 109 -10.65 -1.95 8.32
C VAL A 109 -9.46 -1.63 7.42
N SER A 110 -8.89 -2.65 6.77
CA SER A 110 -7.72 -2.48 5.89
C SER A 110 -8.09 -2.62 4.41
N PHE A 111 -7.50 -1.78 3.57
CA PHE A 111 -7.72 -1.73 2.14
C PHE A 111 -6.39 -1.91 1.43
N LEU A 112 -6.27 -2.98 0.66
CA LEU A 112 -5.16 -3.16 -0.27
C LEU A 112 -5.53 -2.53 -1.61
N ILE A 113 -4.75 -1.55 -2.02
CA ILE A 113 -4.93 -0.81 -3.27
C ILE A 113 -3.80 -1.19 -4.22
N GLY A 114 -4.13 -1.50 -5.46
CA GLY A 114 -3.17 -1.90 -6.48
C GLY A 114 -2.09 -0.85 -6.72
N CYS A 115 -0.94 -1.33 -7.17
CA CYS A 115 0.21 -0.52 -7.54
C CYS A 115 0.55 -0.71 -9.02
N SER A 116 1.19 0.30 -9.63
CA SER A 116 1.63 0.31 -11.02
C SER A 116 2.83 -0.60 -11.32
N PHE A 117 3.41 -1.27 -10.33
CA PHE A 117 4.68 -2.00 -10.48
C PHE A 117 4.61 -3.23 -11.40
N THR A 118 3.41 -3.77 -11.64
CA THR A 118 3.22 -4.82 -12.66
C THR A 118 3.50 -4.30 -14.08
N PHE A 119 3.20 -3.02 -14.34
CA PHE A 119 3.52 -2.37 -15.61
C PHE A 119 5.02 -2.10 -15.78
N GLU A 120 5.72 -1.73 -14.72
CA GLU A 120 7.18 -1.52 -14.74
C GLU A 120 7.93 -2.80 -15.14
N SER A 121 7.52 -3.94 -14.59
CA SER A 121 8.09 -5.24 -14.96
C SER A 121 7.90 -5.54 -16.46
N ALA A 122 6.71 -5.26 -17.00
CA ALA A 122 6.43 -5.44 -18.42
C ALA A 122 7.25 -4.49 -19.31
N LEU A 123 7.43 -3.23 -18.91
CA LEU A 123 8.28 -2.27 -19.61
C LEU A 123 9.74 -2.75 -19.66
N LEU A 124 10.29 -3.18 -18.53
CA LEU A 124 11.66 -3.68 -18.45
C LEU A 124 11.85 -4.92 -19.33
N GLN A 125 10.88 -5.85 -19.35
CA GLN A 125 10.91 -7.02 -20.24
C GLN A 125 10.87 -6.65 -21.73
N ALA A 126 10.19 -5.55 -22.08
CA ALA A 126 10.16 -5.00 -23.43
C ALA A 126 11.40 -4.16 -23.80
N GLY A 127 12.37 -4.03 -22.89
CA GLY A 127 13.58 -3.22 -23.10
C GLY A 127 13.35 -1.71 -22.94
N VAL A 128 12.22 -1.29 -22.35
CA VAL A 128 11.95 0.12 -22.05
C VAL A 128 12.45 0.43 -20.64
N PRO A 129 13.45 1.33 -20.48
CA PRO A 129 14.03 1.62 -19.18
C PRO A 129 13.05 2.38 -18.28
N VAL A 130 13.00 1.98 -17.01
CA VAL A 130 12.26 2.68 -15.95
C VAL A 130 13.25 3.52 -15.14
N ARG A 131 13.20 4.85 -15.31
CA ARG A 131 14.23 5.78 -14.81
C ARG A 131 14.49 5.68 -13.31
N HIS A 132 13.44 5.65 -12.50
CA HIS A 132 13.58 5.64 -11.04
C HIS A 132 14.20 4.32 -10.53
N ILE A 133 13.92 3.19 -11.20
CA ILE A 133 14.58 1.91 -10.93
C ILE A 133 16.08 2.01 -11.29
N ALA A 134 16.40 2.55 -12.47
CA ALA A 134 17.79 2.70 -12.92
C ALA A 134 18.62 3.62 -12.00
N GLU A 135 17.98 4.62 -11.40
CA GLU A 135 18.63 5.58 -10.48
C GLU A 135 18.52 5.18 -9.01
N ASN A 136 17.88 4.04 -8.69
CA ASN A 136 17.64 3.56 -7.34
C ASN A 136 16.96 4.63 -6.45
N VAL A 137 15.94 5.28 -6.99
CA VAL A 137 15.12 6.30 -6.32
C VAL A 137 13.64 5.92 -6.37
N ASN A 138 12.84 6.50 -5.48
CA ASN A 138 11.39 6.34 -5.51
C ASN A 138 10.81 7.02 -6.77
N VAL A 139 9.78 6.39 -7.35
CA VAL A 139 9.03 6.99 -8.46
C VAL A 139 8.49 8.37 -8.04
N PRO A 140 8.67 9.43 -8.86
CA PRO A 140 8.10 10.72 -8.55
C PRO A 140 6.58 10.66 -8.63
N MET A 141 5.91 11.10 -7.57
CA MET A 141 4.46 11.20 -7.47
C MET A 141 4.07 12.67 -7.26
N TYR A 142 3.03 13.13 -7.95
CA TYR A 142 2.57 14.52 -7.93
C TYR A 142 1.10 14.58 -7.56
N ARG A 143 0.72 15.56 -6.75
CA ARG A 143 -0.69 15.93 -6.56
C ARG A 143 -1.12 16.80 -7.73
N THR A 144 -2.14 16.38 -8.46
CA THR A 144 -2.65 17.12 -9.62
C THR A 144 -3.78 18.08 -9.23
N ASN A 145 -4.35 18.74 -10.23
CA ASN A 145 -5.60 19.51 -10.12
C ASN A 145 -6.81 18.73 -10.69
N ILE A 146 -6.66 17.44 -10.98
CA ILE A 146 -7.74 16.59 -11.50
C ILE A 146 -8.52 16.02 -10.31
N PRO A 147 -9.79 16.41 -10.12
CA PRO A 147 -10.57 15.97 -8.96
C PRO A 147 -10.98 14.50 -9.10
N CYS A 148 -10.90 13.76 -8.00
CA CYS A 148 -11.61 12.50 -7.84
C CYS A 148 -13.11 12.77 -7.60
N GLN A 149 -13.96 11.81 -7.95
CA GLN A 149 -15.37 11.86 -7.60
C GLN A 149 -15.52 11.62 -6.08
N PRO A 150 -16.11 12.56 -5.32
CA PRO A 150 -16.19 12.45 -3.87
C PRO A 150 -17.13 11.32 -3.41
N ALA A 151 -16.94 10.83 -2.20
CA ALA A 151 -17.81 9.85 -1.54
C ALA A 151 -17.81 10.05 -0.03
N GLY A 152 -18.97 10.39 0.53
CA GLY A 152 -19.11 10.69 1.96
C GLY A 152 -18.13 11.78 2.39
N VAL A 153 -17.32 11.48 3.41
CA VAL A 153 -16.28 12.40 3.90
C VAL A 153 -15.04 12.52 2.99
N PHE A 154 -14.85 11.61 2.03
CA PHE A 154 -13.66 11.59 1.18
C PHE A 154 -13.81 12.43 -0.09
N HIS A 155 -12.87 13.36 -0.27
CA HIS A 155 -12.69 14.14 -1.48
C HIS A 155 -11.20 14.50 -1.65
N GLY A 156 -10.77 14.73 -2.89
CA GLY A 156 -9.37 15.06 -3.18
C GLY A 156 -9.07 15.08 -4.66
N ASN A 157 -7.83 15.45 -4.99
CA ASN A 157 -7.32 15.35 -6.36
C ASN A 157 -6.46 14.10 -6.48
N MET A 158 -6.44 13.53 -7.68
CA MET A 158 -5.48 12.49 -8.09
C MET A 158 -4.05 13.01 -8.07
#